data_AF-A0A3B9MQN7-F1
#
_entry.id   AF-A0A3B9MQN7-F1
#
_cell.length_a   1.000
_cell.length_b   1.000
_cell.length_c   1.000
_cell.angle_alpha   90.00
_cell.angle_beta   90.00
_cell.angle_gamma   90.00
#
_symmetry.space_group_name_H-M   'P 1'
#
loop_
_entity.id
_entity.type
_entity.pdbx_description
1 polymer ?
#
loop_
_entity_poly.entity_id
_entity_poly.type
_entity_poly.pdbx_seq_one_letter_code
_entity_poly.pdbx_strand_id
1 'polypeptide(L)'
;YWDRVYPEMEEGDLDARANALSFMDGRVEIPLKRVRLTKSAGGVDYAYLEWEVSTKFDIPENLEALDADALNRASELRAQAEAEGKTTGEDWRKAKNTTRRAFYEEIYLLINQCWDEFQVLDRVMDEKFGKHTPGLGLIKKTLDAIRSLIEKVVKEKRILEPDPVADGATGSAEGTGEGSSLASGGPLRSRADALRQLAEVAQYFQRTEPHSPVAYLVQRAIKWGQIPLEVWLEDVIKDRAVLGHLKETLGLDTPLAVTEQT
;
A
#
# COMPACT_ATOMS: atom_id res chain seq x y z
N TYR A 1 -18.69 -34.66 -3.45
CA TYR A 1 -18.73 -35.88 -2.60
C TYR A 1 -19.80 -35.84 -1.51
N TRP A 2 -20.80 -34.95 -1.58
CA TRP A 2 -21.77 -34.74 -0.50
C TRP A 2 -22.47 -36.03 -0.03
N ASP A 3 -22.89 -36.89 -0.96
CA ASP A 3 -23.64 -38.10 -0.62
C ASP A 3 -22.80 -39.16 0.09
N ARG A 4 -21.46 -39.06 0.05
CA ARG A 4 -20.52 -40.10 0.51
C ARG A 4 -19.41 -39.58 1.42
N VAL A 5 -19.41 -38.28 1.75
CA VAL A 5 -18.38 -37.70 2.63
C VAL A 5 -18.65 -38.10 4.08
N TYR A 6 -17.59 -38.40 4.83
CA TYR A 6 -17.67 -38.67 6.26
C TYR A 6 -17.65 -37.36 7.07
N PRO A 7 -18.36 -37.26 8.21
CA PRO A 7 -19.26 -38.27 8.78
C PRO A 7 -20.48 -38.55 7.88
N GLU A 8 -20.94 -39.80 7.83
CA GLU A 8 -22.16 -40.15 7.09
C GLU A 8 -23.39 -39.46 7.72
N MET A 9 -24.45 -39.25 6.93
CA MET A 9 -25.71 -38.70 7.43
C MET A 9 -26.52 -39.84 8.06
N GLU A 10 -26.69 -39.81 9.37
CA GLU A 10 -27.53 -40.77 10.10
C GLU A 10 -28.97 -40.25 10.14
N GLU A 11 -29.93 -40.96 9.55
CA GLU A 11 -31.36 -40.56 9.52
C GLU A 11 -31.64 -39.13 8.97
N GLY A 12 -30.72 -38.58 8.16
CA GLY A 12 -30.82 -37.22 7.64
C GLY A 12 -30.29 -36.13 8.58
N ASP A 13 -29.68 -36.51 9.71
CA ASP A 13 -28.97 -35.60 10.60
C ASP A 13 -27.70 -35.06 9.91
N LEU A 14 -27.57 -33.74 9.93
CA LEU A 14 -26.45 -32.99 9.36
C LEU A 14 -25.51 -32.43 10.44
N ASP A 15 -25.83 -32.58 11.72
CA ASP A 15 -25.15 -31.92 12.83
C ASP A 15 -23.67 -32.32 12.90
N ALA A 16 -23.34 -33.60 12.70
CA ALA A 16 -21.95 -34.07 12.70
C ALA A 16 -21.10 -33.40 11.60
N ARG A 17 -21.66 -33.24 10.40
CA ARG A 17 -20.99 -32.53 9.28
C ARG A 17 -20.93 -31.03 9.53
N ALA A 18 -22.00 -30.45 10.06
CA ALA A 18 -22.07 -29.03 10.37
C ALA A 18 -21.04 -28.65 11.44
N ASN A 19 -20.93 -29.46 12.49
CA ASN A 19 -19.95 -29.31 13.57
C ASN A 19 -18.51 -29.35 13.06
N ALA A 20 -18.20 -30.20 12.07
CA ALA A 20 -16.88 -30.24 11.47
C ALA A 20 -16.51 -28.91 10.77
N LEU A 21 -17.47 -28.29 10.08
CA LEU A 21 -17.28 -26.98 9.43
C LEU A 21 -17.23 -25.84 10.46
N SER A 22 -18.08 -25.85 11.48
CA SER A 22 -18.01 -24.87 12.57
C SER A 22 -16.68 -24.93 13.33
N PHE A 23 -16.14 -26.14 13.53
CA PHE A 23 -14.83 -26.29 14.16
C PHE A 23 -13.69 -25.71 13.29
N MET A 24 -13.81 -25.82 11.96
CA MET A 24 -12.86 -25.21 11.03
C MET A 24 -12.84 -23.68 11.17
N ASP A 25 -13.98 -23.03 11.39
CA ASP A 25 -14.07 -21.55 11.50
C ASP A 25 -13.07 -20.98 12.53
N GLY A 26 -13.06 -21.54 13.74
CA GLY A 26 -12.14 -21.10 14.80
C GLY A 26 -10.69 -21.56 14.60
N ARG A 27 -10.44 -22.60 13.79
CA ARG A 27 -9.09 -23.13 13.56
C ARG A 27 -8.34 -22.40 12.47
N VAL A 28 -9.06 -21.84 11.50
CA VAL A 28 -8.48 -21.18 10.32
C VAL A 28 -8.18 -19.71 10.57
N GLU A 29 -8.86 -19.06 11.53
CA GLU A 29 -8.63 -17.64 11.87
C GLU A 29 -7.14 -17.34 12.16
N ILE A 30 -6.53 -18.04 13.12
CA ILE A 30 -5.15 -17.76 13.53
C ILE A 30 -4.15 -18.00 12.39
N PRO A 31 -4.18 -19.14 11.66
CA PRO A 31 -3.36 -19.32 10.47
C PRO A 31 -3.53 -18.21 9.43
N LEU A 32 -4.75 -17.76 9.14
CA LEU A 32 -4.99 -16.64 8.22
C LEU A 32 -4.29 -15.37 8.68
N LYS A 33 -4.43 -15.02 9.97
CA LYS A 33 -3.82 -13.80 10.53
C LYS A 33 -2.29 -13.85 10.61
N ARG A 34 -1.69 -15.05 10.52
CA ARG A 34 -0.23 -15.27 10.53
C ARG A 34 0.42 -15.23 9.14
N VAL A 35 -0.37 -15.10 8.07
CA VAL A 35 0.16 -14.92 6.72
C VAL A 35 0.90 -13.59 6.66
N ARG A 36 2.16 -13.62 6.19
CA ARG A 36 3.00 -12.42 6.07
C ARG A 36 2.37 -11.44 5.09
N LEU A 37 2.19 -10.19 5.53
CA LEU A 37 1.65 -9.10 4.75
C LEU A 37 2.72 -8.09 4.34
N THR A 38 3.90 -8.12 4.93
CA THR A 38 5.07 -7.33 4.49
C THR A 38 6.21 -8.26 4.08
N LYS A 39 7.11 -7.76 3.22
CA LYS A 39 8.34 -8.43 2.81
C LYS A 39 9.46 -7.40 2.71
N SER A 40 10.23 -7.23 3.78
CA SER A 40 11.31 -6.26 3.84
C SER A 40 12.64 -6.87 3.41
N ALA A 41 13.43 -6.17 2.59
CA ALA A 41 14.78 -6.60 2.21
C ALA A 41 15.73 -6.44 3.41
N GLY A 42 15.79 -7.44 4.29
CA GLY A 42 16.66 -7.45 5.48
C GLY A 42 16.01 -6.92 6.77
N GLY A 43 14.69 -6.67 6.76
CA GLY A 43 13.92 -6.31 7.96
C GLY A 43 13.06 -7.45 8.49
N VAL A 44 12.25 -7.15 9.50
CA VAL A 44 11.23 -8.07 10.03
C VAL A 44 10.00 -8.01 9.13
N ASP A 45 9.51 -9.19 8.74
CA ASP A 45 8.23 -9.33 8.05
C ASP A 45 7.10 -9.43 9.09
N TYR A 46 5.99 -8.76 8.82
CA TYR A 46 4.85 -8.69 9.72
C TYR A 46 3.62 -9.29 9.06
N ALA A 47 2.79 -9.98 9.85
CA ALA A 47 1.50 -10.49 9.45
C ALA A 47 0.37 -9.58 9.95
N TYR A 48 -0.87 -10.00 9.75
CA TYR A 48 -2.03 -9.24 10.21
C TYR A 48 -2.09 -9.13 11.74
N LEU A 49 -1.63 -10.16 12.47
CA LEU A 49 -1.55 -10.10 13.94
C LEU A 49 -0.67 -8.96 14.42
N GLU A 50 0.52 -8.80 13.84
CA GLU A 50 1.44 -7.73 14.23
C GLU A 50 0.90 -6.37 13.81
N TRP A 51 0.16 -6.28 12.70
CA TRP A 51 -0.58 -5.07 12.36
C TRP A 51 -1.65 -4.73 13.40
N GLU A 52 -2.50 -5.68 13.81
CA GLU A 52 -3.51 -5.46 14.85
C GLU A 52 -2.88 -4.98 16.16
N VAL A 53 -1.72 -5.53 16.54
CA VAL A 53 -0.95 -5.07 17.70
C VAL A 53 -0.43 -3.64 17.48
N SER A 54 0.14 -3.36 16.30
CA SER A 54 0.72 -2.06 15.97
C SER A 54 -0.29 -0.90 16.05
N THR A 55 -1.57 -1.14 15.76
CA THR A 55 -2.63 -0.12 15.89
C THR A 55 -2.87 0.34 17.33
N LYS A 56 -2.51 -0.47 18.33
CA LYS A 56 -2.60 -0.10 19.76
C LYS A 56 -1.38 0.69 20.23
N PHE A 57 -0.24 0.49 19.56
CA PHE A 57 1.02 1.19 19.80
C PHE A 57 1.31 2.13 18.63
N ASP A 58 0.32 2.92 18.24
CA ASP A 58 0.45 3.86 17.12
C ASP A 58 1.17 5.12 17.57
N ILE A 59 2.36 5.32 17.02
CA ILE A 59 3.23 6.46 17.31
C ILE A 59 3.09 7.44 16.14
N PRO A 60 2.71 8.72 16.38
CA PRO A 60 2.56 9.71 15.32
C PRO A 60 3.84 9.93 14.52
N GLU A 61 3.72 10.21 13.22
CA GLU A 61 4.87 10.45 12.34
C GLU A 61 5.54 11.80 12.60
N ASN A 62 4.76 12.83 12.90
CA ASN A 62 5.26 14.18 13.06
C ASN A 62 5.40 14.52 14.55
N LEU A 63 6.43 13.97 15.20
CA LEU A 63 6.72 14.21 16.61
C LEU A 63 7.05 15.68 16.90
N GLU A 64 7.60 16.40 15.92
CA GLU A 64 8.01 17.81 16.07
C GLU A 64 6.82 18.78 16.16
N ALA A 65 5.66 18.39 15.63
CA ALA A 65 4.43 19.17 15.73
C ALA A 65 3.60 18.84 16.98
N LEU A 66 4.03 17.88 17.81
CA LEU A 66 3.34 17.51 19.03
C LEU A 66 3.69 18.46 20.18
N ASP A 67 2.73 18.66 21.07
CA ASP A 67 3.00 19.29 22.36
C ASP A 67 3.80 18.36 23.29
N ALA A 68 4.31 18.91 24.39
CA ALA A 68 5.15 18.16 25.33
C ALA A 68 4.40 16.96 25.97
N ASP A 69 3.09 17.07 26.16
CA ASP A 69 2.27 15.99 26.74
C ASP A 69 2.10 14.83 25.75
N ALA A 70 1.77 15.12 24.50
CA ALA A 70 1.65 14.14 23.44
C ALA A 70 3.00 13.48 23.12
N LEU A 71 4.11 14.22 23.22
CA LEU A 71 5.45 13.67 23.06
C LEU A 71 5.80 12.68 24.19
N ASN A 72 5.49 13.03 25.45
CA ASN A 72 5.68 12.13 26.58
C ASN A 72 4.85 10.85 26.42
N ARG A 73 3.56 10.97 26.06
CA ARG A 73 2.69 9.81 25.79
C ARG A 73 3.21 8.92 24.67
N ALA A 74 3.70 9.51 23.58
CA ALA A 74 4.31 8.75 22.48
C ALA A 74 5.59 8.02 22.94
N SER A 75 6.42 8.65 23.76
CA SER A 75 7.61 8.04 24.34
C SER A 75 7.28 6.89 25.30
N GLU A 76 6.26 7.07 26.15
CA GLU A 76 5.77 6.03 27.07
C GLU A 76 5.21 4.82 26.33
N LEU A 77 4.39 5.04 25.30
CA LEU A 77 3.87 3.98 24.44
C LEU A 77 5.00 3.20 23.75
N ARG A 78 6.05 3.90 23.30
CA ARG A 78 7.23 3.29 22.70
C ARG A 78 7.98 2.41 23.71
N ALA A 79 8.23 2.94 24.90
CA ALA A 79 8.90 2.20 25.97
C ALA A 79 8.09 0.98 26.41
N GLN A 80 6.76 1.09 26.47
CA GLN A 80 5.88 -0.04 26.76
C GLN A 80 5.93 -1.10 25.67
N ALA A 81 5.86 -0.71 24.39
CA ALA A 81 5.94 -1.64 23.28
C ALA A 81 7.29 -2.38 23.28
N GLU A 82 8.39 -1.69 23.58
CA GLU A 82 9.72 -2.30 23.69
C GLU A 82 9.81 -3.28 24.86
N ALA A 83 9.34 -2.90 26.05
CA ALA A 83 9.34 -3.76 27.24
C ALA A 83 8.51 -5.04 27.04
N GLU A 84 7.40 -4.96 26.29
CA GLU A 84 6.51 -6.09 25.99
C GLU A 84 6.87 -6.84 24.69
N GLY A 85 7.89 -6.38 23.94
CA GLY A 85 8.28 -6.93 22.64
C GLY A 85 7.17 -6.84 21.58
N LYS A 86 6.37 -5.79 21.60
CA LYS A 86 5.23 -5.55 20.69
C LYS A 86 5.66 -4.72 19.50
N THR A 87 5.06 -5.01 18.35
CA THR A 87 5.26 -4.22 17.12
C THR A 87 4.60 -2.85 17.26
N THR A 88 5.34 -1.79 16.94
CA THR A 88 4.80 -0.42 16.92
C THR A 88 4.21 -0.05 15.55
N GLY A 89 3.36 0.98 15.52
CA GLY A 89 2.85 1.53 14.25
C GLY A 89 3.96 2.03 13.33
N GLU A 90 5.07 2.52 13.90
CA GLU A 90 6.26 2.95 13.15
C GLU A 90 6.97 1.77 12.47
N ASP A 91 7.16 0.66 13.19
CA ASP A 91 7.77 -0.56 12.65
C ASP A 91 6.97 -1.13 11.47
N TRP A 92 5.65 -1.21 11.65
CA TRP A 92 4.75 -1.65 10.58
C TRP A 92 4.83 -0.72 9.36
N ARG A 93 4.76 0.61 9.57
CA ARG A 93 4.86 1.58 8.46
C ARG A 93 6.20 1.48 7.74
N LYS A 94 7.30 1.30 8.48
CA LYS A 94 8.64 1.10 7.89
C LYS A 94 8.65 -0.15 7.01
N ALA A 95 8.21 -1.30 7.51
CA ALA A 95 8.14 -2.54 6.73
C ALA A 95 7.18 -2.45 5.55
N LYS A 96 6.03 -1.76 5.71
CA LYS A 96 5.09 -1.49 4.62
C LYS A 96 5.74 -0.69 3.51
N ASN A 97 6.49 0.34 3.87
CA ASN A 97 7.12 1.24 2.92
C ASN A 97 8.28 0.58 2.18
N THR A 98 9.07 -0.29 2.82
CA THR A 98 10.15 -1.04 2.17
C THR A 98 9.67 -2.21 1.30
N THR A 99 8.45 -2.70 1.54
CA THR A 99 7.86 -3.78 0.75
C THR A 99 7.47 -3.30 -0.65
N ARG A 100 7.92 -4.02 -1.69
CA ARG A 100 7.64 -3.71 -3.10
C ARG A 100 6.14 -3.74 -3.43
N ARG A 101 5.67 -2.84 -4.30
CA ARG A 101 4.27 -2.86 -4.79
C ARG A 101 3.84 -4.22 -5.32
N ALA A 102 4.68 -4.86 -6.14
CA ALA A 102 4.35 -6.14 -6.77
C ALA A 102 3.99 -7.26 -5.78
N PHE A 103 4.60 -7.26 -4.58
CA PHE A 103 4.26 -8.22 -3.52
C PHE A 103 2.84 -7.98 -2.98
N TYR A 104 2.45 -6.71 -2.79
CA TYR A 104 1.09 -6.38 -2.37
C TYR A 104 0.04 -6.71 -3.44
N GLU A 105 0.39 -6.57 -4.73
CA GLU A 105 -0.51 -6.96 -5.82
C GLU A 105 -0.70 -8.47 -5.91
N GLU A 106 0.37 -9.26 -5.71
CA GLU A 106 0.29 -10.72 -5.59
C GLU A 106 -0.64 -11.12 -4.43
N ILE A 107 -0.47 -10.53 -3.24
CA ILE A 107 -1.34 -10.80 -2.08
C ILE A 107 -2.77 -10.34 -2.35
N TYR A 108 -2.97 -9.19 -2.98
CA TYR A 108 -4.30 -8.67 -3.30
C TYR A 108 -5.06 -9.59 -4.26
N LEU A 109 -4.40 -10.15 -5.27
CA LEU A 109 -5.02 -11.15 -6.15
C LEU A 109 -5.38 -12.41 -5.35
N LEU A 110 -4.45 -12.91 -4.53
CA LEU A 110 -4.67 -14.12 -3.73
C LEU A 110 -5.83 -13.97 -2.73
N ILE A 111 -5.89 -12.86 -1.98
CA ILE A 111 -6.94 -12.66 -0.97
C ILE A 111 -8.32 -12.48 -1.59
N ASN A 112 -8.41 -11.88 -2.78
CA ASN A 112 -9.68 -11.79 -3.51
C ASN A 112 -10.11 -13.17 -4.04
N GLN A 113 -9.18 -13.99 -4.54
CA GLN A 113 -9.48 -15.38 -4.90
C GLN A 113 -9.98 -16.17 -3.68
N CYS A 114 -9.32 -16.05 -2.52
CA CYS A 114 -9.78 -16.66 -1.27
C CYS A 114 -11.19 -16.19 -0.88
N TRP A 115 -11.50 -14.91 -1.09
CA TRP A 115 -12.83 -14.37 -0.83
C TRP A 115 -13.89 -14.95 -1.77
N ASP A 116 -13.59 -15.03 -3.07
CA ASP A 116 -14.51 -15.59 -4.06
C ASP A 116 -14.78 -17.08 -3.78
N GLU A 117 -13.75 -17.86 -3.46
CA GLU A 117 -13.89 -19.27 -3.05
C GLU A 117 -14.67 -19.41 -1.74
N PHE A 118 -14.48 -18.51 -0.78
CA PHE A 118 -15.30 -18.47 0.43
C PHE A 118 -16.78 -18.22 0.11
N GLN A 119 -17.10 -17.31 -0.81
CA GLN A 119 -18.49 -17.08 -1.22
C GLN A 119 -19.11 -18.28 -1.94
N VAL A 120 -18.31 -19.02 -2.72
CA VAL A 120 -18.75 -20.28 -3.34
C VAL A 120 -19.04 -21.33 -2.25
N LEU A 121 -18.14 -21.47 -1.26
CA LEU A 121 -18.35 -22.36 -0.13
C LEU A 121 -19.62 -22.02 0.65
N ASP A 122 -19.83 -20.74 0.98
CA ASP A 122 -21.02 -20.23 1.68
C ASP A 122 -22.31 -20.62 0.95
N ARG A 123 -22.34 -20.43 -0.38
CA ARG A 123 -23.48 -20.82 -1.22
C ARG A 123 -23.71 -22.33 -1.24
N VAL A 124 -22.65 -23.13 -1.41
CA VAL A 124 -22.76 -24.60 -1.40
C VAL A 124 -23.23 -25.08 -0.03
N MET A 125 -22.78 -24.45 1.05
CA MET A 125 -23.24 -24.77 2.39
C MET A 125 -24.73 -24.45 2.57
N ASP A 126 -25.18 -23.28 2.14
CA ASP A 126 -26.60 -22.92 2.17
C ASP A 126 -27.46 -23.89 1.36
N GLU A 127 -27.02 -24.29 0.16
CA GLU A 127 -27.73 -25.26 -0.67
C GLU A 127 -27.80 -26.65 -0.04
N LYS A 128 -26.76 -27.08 0.69
CA LYS A 128 -26.65 -28.44 1.23
C LYS A 128 -27.20 -28.60 2.65
N PHE A 129 -27.05 -27.59 3.50
CA PHE A 129 -27.47 -27.62 4.89
C PHE A 129 -28.81 -26.91 5.12
N GLY A 130 -29.18 -25.94 4.27
CA GLY A 130 -30.43 -25.20 4.40
C GLY A 130 -30.58 -24.54 5.77
N LYS A 131 -31.52 -25.02 6.59
CA LYS A 131 -31.73 -24.47 7.95
C LYS A 131 -30.62 -24.83 8.95
N HIS A 132 -29.81 -25.83 8.63
CA HIS A 132 -28.73 -26.33 9.48
C HIS A 132 -27.36 -25.77 9.08
N THR A 133 -27.32 -24.71 8.24
CA THR A 133 -26.05 -24.15 7.77
C THR A 133 -25.18 -23.69 8.95
N PRO A 134 -23.97 -24.24 9.12
CA PRO A 134 -23.06 -23.77 10.15
C PRO A 134 -22.49 -22.39 9.76
N GLY A 135 -22.31 -21.52 10.75
CA GLY A 135 -21.70 -20.21 10.51
C GLY A 135 -20.18 -20.31 10.36
N LEU A 136 -19.64 -19.69 9.30
CA LEU A 136 -18.20 -19.44 9.10
C LEU A 136 -17.85 -17.95 9.34
N GLY A 137 -18.36 -17.40 10.44
CA GLY A 137 -18.34 -15.98 10.70
C GLY A 137 -16.95 -15.43 11.01
N LEU A 138 -16.09 -16.20 11.66
CA LEU A 138 -14.72 -15.78 12.01
C LEU A 138 -13.83 -15.72 10.77
N ILE A 139 -13.88 -16.74 9.91
CA ILE A 139 -13.17 -16.74 8.63
C ILE A 139 -13.63 -15.56 7.78
N LYS A 140 -14.95 -15.35 7.63
CA LYS A 140 -15.52 -14.24 6.86
C LYS A 140 -14.98 -12.89 7.32
N LYS A 141 -15.10 -12.61 8.63
CA LYS A 141 -14.62 -11.34 9.21
C LYS A 141 -13.12 -11.16 9.03
N THR A 142 -12.35 -12.24 9.20
CA THR A 142 -10.88 -12.19 9.10
C THR A 142 -10.42 -11.95 7.67
N LEU A 143 -11.01 -12.65 6.69
CA LEU A 143 -10.72 -12.44 5.27
C LEU A 143 -11.08 -11.01 4.85
N ASP A 144 -12.25 -10.51 5.24
CA ASP A 144 -12.70 -9.15 4.93
C ASP A 144 -11.77 -8.08 5.51
N ALA A 145 -11.32 -8.27 6.75
CA ALA A 145 -10.42 -7.33 7.42
C ALA A 145 -9.02 -7.32 6.78
N ILE A 146 -8.45 -8.49 6.47
CA ILE A 146 -7.16 -8.60 5.76
C ILE A 146 -7.28 -8.00 4.36
N ARG A 147 -8.36 -8.32 3.63
CA ARG A 147 -8.63 -7.78 2.30
C ARG A 147 -8.71 -6.25 2.31
N SER A 148 -9.46 -5.68 3.25
CA SER A 148 -9.61 -4.23 3.40
C SER A 148 -8.28 -3.53 3.67
N LEU A 149 -7.44 -4.11 4.54
CA LEU A 149 -6.09 -3.62 4.80
C LEU A 149 -5.24 -3.65 3.53
N ILE A 150 -5.18 -4.78 2.85
CA ILE A 150 -4.35 -4.94 1.64
C ILE A 150 -4.86 -4.06 0.50
N GLU A 151 -6.16 -3.89 0.33
CA GLU A 151 -6.73 -2.97 -0.66
C GLU A 151 -6.26 -1.53 -0.42
N LYS A 152 -6.29 -1.07 0.84
CA LYS A 152 -5.78 0.26 1.22
C LYS A 152 -4.29 0.38 0.90
N VAL A 153 -3.49 -0.62 1.26
CA VAL A 153 -2.03 -0.60 1.02
C VAL A 153 -1.72 -0.62 -0.48
N VAL A 154 -2.40 -1.44 -1.28
CA VAL A 154 -2.21 -1.47 -2.74
C VAL A 154 -2.59 -0.15 -3.38
N LYS A 155 -3.70 0.47 -2.99
CA LYS A 155 -4.10 1.80 -3.48
C LYS A 155 -3.02 2.84 -3.17
N GLU A 156 -2.51 2.87 -1.94
CA GLU A 156 -1.42 3.76 -1.53
C GLU A 156 -0.13 3.50 -2.33
N LYS A 157 0.25 2.23 -2.49
CA LYS A 157 1.47 1.83 -3.21
C LYS A 157 1.39 2.11 -4.72
N ARG A 158 0.23 1.94 -5.35
CA ARG A 158 0.01 2.30 -6.77
C ARG A 158 0.16 3.80 -7.01
N ILE A 159 -0.18 4.62 -6.02
CA ILE A 159 0.04 6.08 -6.09
C ILE A 159 1.53 6.39 -5.94
N LEU A 160 2.25 5.71 -5.05
CA LEU A 160 3.67 5.97 -4.79
C LEU A 160 4.61 5.43 -5.88
N GLU A 161 4.30 4.25 -6.41
CA GLU A 161 5.05 3.50 -7.44
C GLU A 161 4.16 3.30 -8.67
N PRO A 162 3.90 4.34 -9.48
CA PRO A 162 3.08 4.21 -10.69
C PRO A 162 3.78 3.29 -11.69
N ASP A 163 2.98 2.55 -12.48
CA ASP A 163 3.55 1.73 -13.55
C ASP A 163 4.33 2.62 -14.52
N PRO A 164 5.50 2.16 -15.01
CA PRO A 164 6.15 2.83 -16.12
C PRO A 164 5.14 2.83 -17.28
N VAL A 165 4.70 4.02 -17.67
CA VAL A 165 3.87 4.19 -18.86
C VAL A 165 4.62 3.56 -20.03
N ALA A 166 4.06 2.48 -20.58
CA ALA A 166 4.46 1.97 -21.87
C ALA A 166 4.12 3.06 -22.89
N ASP A 167 5.11 3.83 -23.28
CA ASP A 167 5.04 4.74 -24.42
C ASP A 167 4.71 3.90 -25.67
N GLY A 168 3.48 3.99 -26.15
CA GLY A 168 3.08 3.39 -27.42
C GLY A 168 1.64 2.89 -27.50
N ALA A 169 0.71 3.79 -27.81
CA ALA A 169 -0.39 3.49 -28.74
C ALA A 169 -1.08 4.80 -29.16
N THR A 170 -0.72 5.25 -30.36
CA THR A 170 -1.48 6.17 -31.22
C THR A 170 -2.95 5.75 -31.34
N GLY A 171 -3.86 6.68 -31.06
CA GLY A 171 -5.27 6.58 -31.41
C GLY A 171 -5.77 7.93 -31.92
N SER A 172 -5.79 8.08 -33.25
CA SER A 172 -6.41 9.20 -33.96
C SER A 172 -7.90 9.28 -33.67
N ALA A 173 -8.40 10.47 -33.36
CA ALA A 173 -9.79 10.84 -33.60
C ALA A 173 -9.86 12.33 -33.94
N GLU A 174 -10.17 12.62 -35.21
CA GLU A 174 -10.52 13.94 -35.69
C GLU A 174 -11.84 14.42 -35.06
N GLY A 175 -11.89 15.69 -34.69
CA GLY A 175 -13.09 16.40 -34.28
C GLY A 175 -12.86 17.90 -34.43
N THR A 176 -13.34 18.44 -35.55
CA THR A 176 -13.28 19.86 -35.92
C THR A 176 -14.17 20.74 -35.02
N GLY A 177 -13.60 21.83 -34.50
CA GLY A 177 -14.32 22.95 -33.89
C GLY A 177 -13.40 24.16 -33.76
N GLU A 178 -13.62 25.20 -34.58
CA GLU A 178 -12.87 26.46 -34.61
C GLU A 178 -13.11 27.34 -33.37
N GLY A 179 -12.05 28.02 -32.94
CA GLY A 179 -12.15 29.36 -32.34
C GLY A 179 -11.69 29.53 -30.88
N SER A 180 -10.38 29.53 -30.63
CA SER A 180 -9.71 30.58 -29.84
C SER A 180 -8.19 30.42 -29.85
N SER A 181 -7.50 31.48 -30.27
CA SER A 181 -6.05 31.55 -30.42
C SER A 181 -5.36 31.73 -29.06
N LEU A 182 -4.55 30.73 -28.69
CA LEU A 182 -3.20 30.85 -28.14
C LEU A 182 -2.63 29.42 -28.05
N ALA A 183 -2.05 28.94 -29.14
CA ALA A 183 -1.38 27.66 -29.18
C ALA A 183 -0.12 27.71 -28.29
N SER A 184 -0.22 27.19 -27.06
CA SER A 184 0.92 26.68 -26.29
C SER A 184 1.33 25.27 -26.72
N GLY A 185 0.81 24.76 -27.84
CA GLY A 185 1.12 23.44 -28.41
C GLY A 185 2.29 23.40 -29.41
N GLY A 186 3.28 24.29 -29.27
CA GLY A 186 4.51 24.19 -30.04
C GLY A 186 5.43 23.07 -29.53
N PRO A 187 6.44 22.63 -30.31
CA PRO A 187 7.46 21.71 -29.82
C PRO A 187 8.09 22.23 -28.53
N LEU A 188 8.35 21.36 -27.55
CA LEU A 188 9.00 21.75 -26.30
C LEU A 188 10.39 22.33 -26.59
N ARG A 189 10.59 23.61 -26.28
CA ARG A 189 11.85 24.34 -26.58
C ARG A 189 12.77 24.48 -25.38
N SER A 190 12.24 24.33 -24.18
CA SER A 190 13.00 24.48 -22.94
C SER A 190 12.41 23.65 -21.79
N ARG A 191 13.24 23.37 -20.78
CA ARG A 191 12.79 22.73 -19.53
C ARG A 191 11.69 23.54 -18.84
N ALA A 192 11.79 24.87 -18.88
CA ALA A 192 10.79 25.76 -18.31
C ALA A 192 9.44 25.64 -19.02
N ASP A 193 9.45 25.48 -20.36
CA ASP A 193 8.22 25.25 -21.13
C ASP A 193 7.56 23.91 -20.80
N ALA A 194 8.37 22.85 -20.63
CA ALA A 194 7.86 21.53 -20.24
C ALA A 194 7.21 21.55 -18.85
N LEU A 195 7.85 22.19 -17.86
CA LEU A 195 7.29 22.32 -16.51
C LEU A 195 6.02 23.18 -16.47
N ARG A 196 5.94 24.21 -17.32
CA ARG A 196 4.74 25.05 -17.46
C ARG A 196 3.58 24.26 -18.05
N GLN A 197 3.79 23.49 -19.11
CA GLN A 197 2.75 22.62 -19.68
C GLN A 197 2.29 21.54 -18.67
N LEU A 198 3.22 20.94 -17.92
CA LEU A 198 2.86 20.01 -16.84
C LEU A 198 1.99 20.70 -15.77
N ALA A 199 2.28 21.96 -15.43
CA ALA A 199 1.49 22.72 -14.46
C ALA A 199 0.05 22.99 -14.96
N GLU A 200 -0.10 23.29 -16.26
CA GLU A 200 -1.42 23.43 -16.91
C GLU A 200 -2.21 22.10 -16.87
N VAL A 201 -1.55 20.98 -17.16
CA VAL A 201 -2.15 19.63 -17.06
C VAL A 201 -2.57 19.31 -15.63
N ALA A 202 -1.72 19.61 -14.63
CA ALA A 202 -2.06 19.39 -13.23
C ALA A 202 -3.28 20.20 -12.78
N GLN A 203 -3.40 21.47 -13.20
CA GLN A 203 -4.55 22.32 -12.90
C GLN A 203 -5.84 21.80 -13.55
N TYR A 204 -5.73 21.27 -14.76
CA TYR A 204 -6.88 20.61 -15.42
C TYR A 204 -7.38 19.43 -14.58
N PHE A 205 -6.49 18.49 -14.22
CA PHE A 205 -6.88 17.34 -13.40
C PHE A 205 -7.39 17.74 -12.02
N GLN A 206 -6.87 18.79 -11.38
CA GLN A 206 -7.45 19.28 -10.11
C GLN A 206 -8.89 19.77 -10.25
N ARG A 207 -9.24 20.36 -11.40
CA ARG A 207 -10.59 20.88 -11.65
C ARG A 207 -11.57 19.78 -12.06
N THR A 208 -11.14 18.82 -12.87
CA THR A 208 -12.00 17.75 -13.39
C THR A 208 -12.07 16.55 -12.46
N GLU A 209 -10.99 16.27 -11.74
CA GLU A 209 -10.85 15.12 -10.85
C GLU A 209 -10.08 15.50 -9.56
N PRO A 210 -10.72 16.20 -8.60
CA PRO A 210 -10.05 16.76 -7.42
C PRO A 210 -9.34 15.73 -6.51
N HIS A 211 -9.76 14.47 -6.60
CA HIS A 211 -9.17 13.35 -5.85
C HIS A 211 -8.31 12.43 -6.74
N SER A 212 -7.99 12.87 -7.96
CA SER A 212 -7.13 12.12 -8.86
C SER A 212 -5.69 12.13 -8.37
N PRO A 213 -5.06 10.96 -8.19
CA PRO A 213 -3.64 10.90 -7.85
C PRO A 213 -2.77 11.45 -8.97
N VAL A 214 -3.27 11.55 -10.20
CA VAL A 214 -2.54 12.13 -11.35
C VAL A 214 -2.21 13.60 -11.11
N ALA A 215 -3.18 14.39 -10.64
CA ALA A 215 -2.97 15.81 -10.35
C ALA A 215 -1.85 16.01 -9.31
N TYR A 216 -1.88 15.20 -8.24
CA TYR A 216 -0.89 15.22 -7.17
C TYR A 216 0.50 14.78 -7.65
N LEU A 217 0.58 13.72 -8.47
CA LEU A 217 1.84 13.21 -9.00
C LEU A 217 2.50 14.17 -9.98
N VAL A 218 1.73 14.82 -10.85
CA VAL A 218 2.24 15.84 -11.76
C VAL A 218 2.77 17.04 -10.97
N GLN A 219 2.08 17.47 -9.91
CA GLN A 219 2.58 18.51 -9.01
C GLN A 219 3.87 18.13 -8.30
N ARG A 220 3.96 16.88 -7.81
CA ARG A 220 5.19 16.37 -7.19
C ARG A 220 6.34 16.31 -8.20
N ALA A 221 6.09 15.88 -9.43
CA ALA A 221 7.07 15.87 -10.51
C ALA A 221 7.54 17.28 -10.88
N ILE A 222 6.64 18.28 -10.92
CA ILE A 222 7.02 19.68 -11.14
C ILE A 222 7.92 20.18 -10.01
N LYS A 223 7.58 19.89 -8.75
CA LYS A 223 8.38 20.26 -7.58
C LYS A 223 9.78 19.66 -7.66
N TRP A 224 9.89 18.35 -7.90
CA TRP A 224 11.18 17.68 -8.08
C TRP A 224 11.96 18.23 -9.28
N GLY A 225 11.25 18.52 -10.37
CA GLY A 225 11.80 19.13 -11.56
C GLY A 225 12.34 20.55 -11.37
N GLN A 226 12.16 21.18 -10.20
CA GLN A 226 12.71 22.49 -9.86
C GLN A 226 13.86 22.42 -8.84
N ILE A 227 14.10 21.26 -8.24
CA ILE A 227 15.10 21.06 -7.18
C ILE A 227 16.40 20.52 -7.81
N PRO A 228 17.59 20.99 -7.39
CA PRO A 228 18.86 20.37 -7.76
C PRO A 228 18.92 18.90 -7.30
N LEU A 229 19.59 18.04 -8.08
CA LEU A 229 19.61 16.60 -7.83
C LEU A 229 20.06 16.27 -6.40
N GLU A 230 21.03 17.01 -5.88
CA GLU A 230 21.63 16.82 -4.56
C GLU A 230 20.61 17.05 -3.45
N VAL A 231 19.83 18.13 -3.58
CA VAL A 231 18.79 18.53 -2.62
C VAL A 231 17.59 17.58 -2.73
N TRP A 232 17.30 17.08 -3.93
CA TRP A 232 16.25 16.08 -4.12
C TRP A 232 16.62 14.72 -3.50
N LEU A 233 17.86 14.27 -3.67
CA LEU A 233 18.34 13.02 -3.08
C LEU A 233 18.23 13.03 -1.56
N GLU A 234 18.52 14.17 -0.92
CA GLU A 234 18.35 14.37 0.53
C GLU A 234 16.90 14.30 0.99
N ASP A 235 15.95 14.78 0.19
CA ASP A 235 14.51 14.78 0.50
C ASP A 235 13.88 13.39 0.31
N VAL A 236 14.38 12.60 -0.66
CA VAL A 236 13.81 11.30 -1.03
C VAL A 236 14.47 10.13 -0.28
N ILE A 237 15.78 10.19 0.00
CA ILE A 237 16.52 9.11 0.66
C ILE A 237 16.68 9.43 2.14
N LYS A 238 15.88 8.76 2.98
CA LYS A 238 15.90 8.92 4.44
C LYS A 238 17.07 8.23 5.13
N ASP A 239 17.68 7.24 4.47
CA ASP A 239 18.84 6.53 5.00
C ASP A 239 20.14 7.28 4.67
N ARG A 240 20.77 7.82 5.72
CA ARG A 240 22.01 8.60 5.63
C ARG A 240 23.19 7.78 5.07
N ALA A 241 23.23 6.47 5.30
CA ALA A 241 24.31 5.60 4.82
C ALA A 241 24.16 5.31 3.32
N VAL A 242 22.93 5.04 2.87
CA VAL A 242 22.61 4.86 1.44
C VAL A 242 22.84 6.15 0.67
N LEU A 243 22.41 7.29 1.23
CA LEU A 243 22.63 8.61 0.63
C LEU A 243 24.12 8.93 0.50
N GLY A 244 24.93 8.63 1.53
CA GLY A 244 26.38 8.85 1.51
C GLY A 244 27.08 8.03 0.41
N HIS A 245 26.80 6.73 0.32
CA HIS A 245 27.35 5.87 -0.74
C HIS A 245 26.94 6.37 -2.14
N LEU A 246 25.71 6.87 -2.29
CA LEU A 246 25.24 7.40 -3.57
C LEU A 246 25.94 8.71 -3.96
N LYS A 247 26.16 9.62 -3.00
CA LYS A 247 26.91 10.86 -3.21
C LYS A 247 28.36 10.61 -3.60
N GLU A 248 29.00 9.63 -2.97
CA GLU A 248 30.35 9.18 -3.32
C GLU A 248 30.39 8.59 -4.73
N THR A 249 29.44 7.71 -5.08
CA THR A 249 29.35 7.10 -6.42
C THR A 249 29.09 8.13 -7.52
N LEU A 250 28.31 9.18 -7.22
CA LEU A 250 27.99 10.27 -8.16
C LEU A 250 29.04 11.39 -8.15
N GLY A 251 30.09 11.30 -7.32
CA GLY A 251 31.18 12.29 -7.26
C GLY A 251 30.78 13.63 -6.64
N LEU A 252 29.68 13.69 -5.88
CA LEU A 252 29.10 14.92 -5.33
C LEU A 252 29.79 15.42 -4.04
N ASP A 253 30.68 14.62 -3.46
CA ASP A 253 31.43 14.94 -2.22
C ASP A 253 32.82 15.55 -2.45
N THR A 254 33.11 16.08 -3.64
CA THR A 254 34.42 16.72 -3.88
C THR A 254 34.43 18.14 -3.30
N PRO A 255 35.23 18.47 -2.27
CA PRO A 255 35.39 19.85 -1.83
C PRO A 255 36.02 20.66 -2.97
N LEU A 256 35.38 21.78 -3.34
CA LEU A 256 35.94 22.77 -4.25
C LEU A 256 37.34 23.13 -3.77
N ALA A 257 38.36 22.78 -4.57
CA ALA A 257 39.72 23.20 -4.34
C ALA A 257 39.74 24.74 -4.29
N VAL A 258 40.08 25.26 -3.11
CA VAL A 258 40.41 26.66 -2.88
C VAL A 258 41.50 27.02 -3.88
N THR A 259 41.14 27.81 -4.90
CA THR A 259 42.14 28.44 -5.75
C THR A 259 42.63 29.67 -5.00
N GLU A 260 43.58 29.47 -4.08
CA GLU A 260 44.56 30.52 -3.79
C GLU A 260 45.46 30.62 -5.01
N GLN A 261 45.31 31.69 -5.80
CA GLN A 261 46.39 32.18 -6.64
C GLN A 261 46.57 33.68 -6.41
N THR A 262 47.84 33.94 -6.11
CA THR A 262 48.62 35.13 -5.81
C THR A 262 48.42 36.31 -6.75
#